data_AF-A0A940W3X6-F1
#
_entry.id   AF-A0A940W3X6-F1
#
_cell.length_a   1.000
_cell.length_b   1.000
_cell.length_c   1.000
_cell.angle_alpha   90.00
_cell.angle_beta   90.00
_cell.angle_gamma   90.00
#
_symmetry.space_group_name_H-M   'P 1'
#
loop_
_entity.id
_entity.type
_entity.pdbx_description
1 polymer ?
#
loop_
_entity_poly.entity_id
_entity_poly.type
_entity_poly.pdbx_seq_one_letter_code
_entity_poly.pdbx_strand_id
1 'polypeptide(L)'
;MPAKRPGTPGPPDWLPEQLRQLIDSLEAIRSDMIGLETALPESGRDIHPSNALSAANLLHYLALRRHDVRHLQEQLAPLGLSSLGRAESHVLGALDAVLRILYR
;
A
#
# COMPACT_ATOMS: atom_id res chain seq x y z
N MET A 1 -20.68 10.03 -23.33
CA MET A 1 -21.27 9.91 -21.98
C MET A 1 -20.14 9.91 -20.97
N PRO A 2 -19.85 10.99 -20.22
CA PRO A 2 -18.84 10.93 -19.18
C PRO A 2 -19.38 10.12 -18.01
N ALA A 3 -18.73 9.00 -17.70
CA ALA A 3 -19.03 8.20 -16.52
C ALA A 3 -18.87 9.07 -15.27
N LYS A 4 -19.95 9.15 -14.49
CA LYS A 4 -19.98 9.77 -13.16
C LYS A 4 -18.95 9.03 -12.31
N ARG A 5 -17.78 9.65 -12.06
CA ARG A 5 -16.82 9.13 -11.08
C ARG A 5 -17.58 9.06 -9.74
N PRO A 6 -17.78 7.87 -9.14
CA PRO A 6 -18.38 7.81 -7.82
C PRO A 6 -17.46 8.61 -6.89
N GLY A 7 -18.02 9.60 -6.20
CA GLY A 7 -17.32 10.24 -5.09
C GLY A 7 -16.97 9.13 -4.11
N THR A 8 -15.69 9.04 -3.74
CA THR A 8 -15.24 8.12 -2.70
C THR A 8 -16.12 8.36 -1.47
N PRO A 9 -16.87 7.34 -0.99
CA PRO A 9 -17.57 7.48 0.27
C PRO A 9 -16.53 7.83 1.33
N GLY A 10 -16.78 8.90 2.10
CA GLY A 10 -15.98 9.16 3.29
C GLY A 10 -16.08 7.97 4.26
N PRO A 11 -15.14 7.85 5.22
CA PRO A 11 -15.22 6.81 6.24
C PRO A 11 -16.59 6.82 6.93
N PRO A 12 -17.31 5.70 6.98
CA PRO A 12 -18.61 5.64 7.66
C PRO A 12 -18.39 5.82 9.16
N ASP A 13 -18.87 6.91 9.76
CA ASP A 13 -18.86 7.23 11.20
C ASP A 13 -17.61 6.80 11.99
N TRP A 14 -16.43 6.78 11.37
CA TRP A 14 -15.20 6.40 12.05
C TRP A 14 -14.85 7.44 13.11
N LEU A 15 -14.44 6.96 14.28
CA LEU A 15 -13.82 7.82 15.26
C LEU A 15 -12.49 8.33 14.69
N PRO A 16 -12.08 9.58 14.96
CA PRO A 16 -10.80 10.13 14.50
C PRO A 16 -9.60 9.24 14.85
N GLU A 17 -9.68 8.51 15.96
CA GLU A 17 -8.69 7.54 16.40
C GLU A 17 -8.59 6.32 15.46
N GLN A 18 -9.72 5.79 14.98
CA GLN A 18 -9.72 4.64 14.06
C GLN A 18 -9.06 5.01 12.73
N LEU A 19 -9.37 6.21 12.22
CA LEU A 19 -8.72 6.72 11.01
C LEU A 19 -7.21 6.90 11.21
N ARG A 20 -6.79 7.43 12.38
CA ARG A 20 -5.37 7.58 12.71
C ARG A 20 -4.66 6.24 12.81
N GLN A 21 -5.24 5.25 13.49
CA GLN A 21 -4.66 3.90 13.58
C GLN A 21 -4.52 3.23 12.22
N LEU A 22 -5.47 3.41 11.30
CA LEU A 22 -5.36 2.92 9.94
C LEU A 22 -4.21 3.60 9.20
N ILE A 23 -4.09 4.92 9.30
CA ILE A 23 -3.00 5.68 8.68
C ILE A 23 -1.64 5.21 9.24
N ASP A 24 -1.50 5.14 10.56
CA ASP A 24 -0.26 4.70 11.22
C ASP A 24 0.14 3.29 10.78
N SER A 25 -0.84 2.38 10.65
CA SER A 25 -0.61 1.02 10.17
C SER A 25 -0.10 1.00 8.72
N LEU A 26 -0.68 1.83 7.85
CA LEU A 26 -0.27 1.93 6.45
C LEU A 26 1.11 2.59 6.31
N GLU A 27 1.45 3.57 7.16
CA GLU A 27 2.77 4.19 7.19
C GLU A 27 3.84 3.22 7.69
N ALA A 28 3.54 2.40 8.70
CA ALA A 28 4.45 1.35 9.16
C ALA A 28 4.78 0.36 8.01
N ILE A 29 3.75 -0.09 7.27
CA ILE A 29 3.93 -0.95 6.10
C ILE A 29 4.81 -0.27 5.05
N ARG A 30 4.56 1.02 4.78
CA ARG A 30 5.35 1.80 3.82
C ARG A 30 6.82 1.87 4.23
N SER A 31 7.06 2.12 5.52
CA SER A 31 8.41 2.17 6.08
C SER A 31 9.12 0.83 5.92
N ASP A 32 8.44 -0.28 6.19
CA ASP A 32 9.01 -1.62 6.04
C ASP A 32 9.32 -1.96 4.58
N MET A 33 8.48 -1.55 3.62
CA MET A 33 8.75 -1.70 2.18
C MET A 33 10.05 -0.99 1.77
N ILE A 34 10.21 0.27 2.18
CA ILE A 34 11.40 1.08 1.87
C ILE A 34 12.63 0.53 2.60
N GLY A 35 12.45 0.10 3.86
CA GLY A 35 13.51 -0.53 4.65
C GLY A 35 14.04 -1.79 4.00
N LEU A 36 13.17 -2.67 3.50
CA LEU A 36 13.60 -3.88 2.79
C LEU A 36 14.29 -3.58 1.47
N GLU A 37 13.82 -2.60 0.70
CA GLU A 37 14.46 -2.19 -0.55
C GLU A 37 15.86 -1.58 -0.33
N THR A 38 16.01 -0.74 0.69
CA THR A 38 17.27 -0.07 1.00
C THR A 38 18.29 -0.97 1.70
N ALA A 39 17.82 -2.02 2.40
CA ALA A 39 18.68 -3.02 3.04
C ALA A 39 19.35 -3.98 2.06
N LEU A 40 19.05 -3.94 0.75
CA LEU A 40 19.79 -4.76 -0.21
C LEU A 40 21.25 -4.30 -0.28
N PRO A 41 22.22 -5.18 0.02
CA PRO A 41 23.62 -4.88 -0.18
C PRO A 41 23.88 -4.61 -1.66
N GLU A 42 24.88 -3.77 -1.98
CA GLU A 42 25.24 -3.50 -3.38
C GLU A 42 25.59 -4.79 -4.15
N SER A 43 26.08 -5.82 -3.46
CA SER A 43 26.32 -7.17 -4.00
C SER A 43 25.04 -7.90 -4.45
N GLY A 44 23.88 -7.53 -3.89
CA GLY A 44 22.56 -7.99 -4.34
C GLY A 44 22.04 -7.24 -5.58
N ARG A 45 22.76 -6.21 -6.06
CA ARG A 45 22.43 -5.45 -7.29
C ARG A 45 22.97 -6.10 -8.56
N ASP A 46 23.53 -7.31 -8.49
CA ASP A 46 23.74 -8.17 -9.67
C ASP A 46 22.41 -8.63 -10.32
N ILE A 47 21.28 -8.11 -9.85
CA ILE A 47 20.03 -8.11 -10.57
C ILE A 47 20.21 -7.30 -11.85
N HIS A 48 20.07 -7.98 -12.99
CA HIS A 48 20.05 -7.33 -14.29
C HIS A 48 19.11 -6.11 -14.26
N PRO A 49 19.49 -4.93 -14.81
CA PRO A 49 18.70 -3.69 -14.70
C PRO A 49 17.23 -3.85 -15.11
N SER A 50 16.94 -4.72 -16.08
CA SER A 50 15.58 -5.05 -16.53
C SER A 50 14.71 -5.72 -15.46
N ASN A 51 15.30 -6.33 -14.42
CA ASN A 51 14.62 -7.02 -13.34
C ASN A 51 14.60 -6.22 -12.03
N ALA A 52 15.30 -5.08 -11.95
CA ALA A 52 15.42 -4.28 -10.73
C ALA A 52 14.04 -3.83 -10.20
N LEU A 53 13.15 -3.40 -11.09
CA LEU A 53 11.78 -2.99 -10.73
C LEU A 53 10.95 -4.16 -10.20
N SER A 54 11.06 -5.34 -10.83
CA SER A 54 10.34 -6.54 -10.39
C SER A 54 10.87 -7.06 -9.04
N ALA A 55 12.17 -6.97 -8.81
CA ALA A 55 12.79 -7.35 -7.54
C ALA A 55 12.38 -6.39 -6.41
N ALA A 56 12.38 -5.08 -6.67
CA ALA A 56 11.85 -4.08 -5.73
C ALA A 56 10.39 -4.36 -5.38
N ASN A 57 9.55 -4.58 -6.40
CA ASN A 57 8.14 -4.89 -6.19
C ASN A 57 7.92 -6.21 -5.41
N LEU A 58 8.78 -7.22 -5.61
CA LEU A 58 8.75 -8.45 -4.81
C LEU A 58 9.07 -8.17 -3.34
N LEU A 59 10.06 -7.33 -3.05
CA LEU A 59 10.39 -6.93 -1.67
C LEU A 59 9.24 -6.15 -1.03
N HIS A 60 8.63 -5.23 -1.78
CA HIS A 60 7.44 -4.51 -1.32
C HIS A 60 6.27 -5.46 -1.04
N TYR A 61 6.05 -6.45 -1.90
CA TYR A 61 5.04 -7.48 -1.68
C TYR A 61 5.33 -8.34 -0.45
N LEU A 62 6.60 -8.72 -0.24
CA LEU A 62 7.03 -9.48 0.94
C LEU A 62 6.86 -8.67 2.22
N ALA A 63 7.20 -7.38 2.22
CA ALA A 63 6.90 -6.48 3.33
C ALA A 63 5.40 -6.49 3.62
N LEU A 64 4.56 -6.22 2.62
CA LEU A 64 3.10 -6.19 2.77
C LEU A 64 2.56 -7.48 3.40
N ARG A 65 2.99 -8.65 2.90
CA ARG A 65 2.54 -9.97 3.39
C ARG A 65 2.96 -10.29 4.83
N ARG A 66 3.91 -9.56 5.42
CA ARG A 66 4.28 -9.72 6.83
C ARG A 66 3.27 -9.08 7.79
N HIS A 67 2.40 -8.22 7.29
CA HIS A 67 1.34 -7.58 8.07
C HIS A 67 0.02 -8.32 7.90
N ASP A 68 -0.93 -8.10 8.81
CA ASP A 68 -2.29 -8.62 8.66
C ASP A 68 -3.09 -7.78 7.65
N VAL A 69 -2.79 -8.00 6.37
CA VAL A 69 -3.40 -7.27 5.24
C VAL A 69 -4.91 -7.51 5.17
N ARG A 70 -5.42 -8.63 5.71
CA ARG A 70 -6.86 -8.94 5.70
C ARG A 70 -7.63 -7.92 6.52
N HIS A 71 -7.15 -7.63 7.73
CA HIS A 71 -7.76 -6.64 8.59
C HIS A 71 -7.73 -5.23 7.97
N LEU A 72 -6.62 -4.87 7.33
CA LEU A 72 -6.50 -3.59 6.62
C LEU A 72 -7.43 -3.52 5.41
N GLN A 73 -7.60 -4.61 4.66
CA GLN A 73 -8.54 -4.67 3.54
C GLN A 73 -9.99 -4.56 4.01
N GLU A 74 -10.35 -5.16 5.15
CA GLU A 74 -11.68 -4.99 5.76
C GLU A 74 -11.96 -3.54 6.13
N GLN A 75 -10.97 -2.81 6.66
CA GLN A 75 -11.10 -1.39 6.97
C GLN A 75 -11.14 -0.51 5.70
N LEU A 76 -10.39 -0.87 4.65
CA LEU A 76 -10.31 -0.10 3.41
C LEU A 76 -11.48 -0.37 2.44
N ALA A 77 -12.13 -1.53 2.54
CA ALA A 77 -13.24 -1.90 1.66
C ALA A 77 -14.45 -0.95 1.74
N PRO A 78 -14.91 -0.52 2.93
CA PRO A 78 -15.95 0.51 3.07
C PRO A 78 -15.62 1.83 2.38
N LEU A 79 -14.34 2.16 2.23
CA LEU A 79 -13.87 3.38 1.54
C LEU A 79 -13.79 3.24 0.01
N GLY A 80 -14.11 2.06 -0.52
CA GLY A 80 -13.89 1.72 -1.93
C GLY A 80 -12.41 1.52 -2.28
N LEU A 81 -11.54 1.30 -1.28
CA LEU A 81 -10.09 1.17 -1.41
C LEU A 81 -9.61 -0.29 -1.31
N SER A 82 -10.48 -1.25 -1.66
CA SER A 82 -10.19 -2.69 -1.64
C SER A 82 -9.11 -3.14 -2.66
N SER A 83 -8.57 -2.21 -3.47
CA SER A 83 -7.67 -2.51 -4.58
C SER A 83 -6.22 -2.85 -4.20
N LEU A 84 -5.84 -2.82 -2.92
CA LEU A 84 -4.51 -3.29 -2.50
C LEU A 84 -4.23 -4.73 -2.96
N GLY A 85 -5.25 -5.57 -3.05
CA GLY A 85 -5.13 -6.94 -3.58
C GLY A 85 -4.89 -7.05 -5.08
N ARG A 86 -5.14 -5.99 -5.88
CA ARG A 86 -4.84 -5.96 -7.33
C ARG A 86 -3.54 -5.22 -7.65
N ALA A 87 -2.82 -4.80 -6.61
CA ALA A 87 -1.57 -4.05 -6.71
C ALA A 87 -0.33 -4.93 -6.89
N GLU A 88 -0.49 -6.23 -7.21
CA GLU A 88 0.62 -7.19 -7.28
C GLU A 88 1.75 -6.74 -8.21
N SER A 89 1.47 -5.90 -9.21
CA SER A 89 2.49 -5.33 -10.11
C SER A 89 3.20 -4.07 -9.58
N HIS A 90 2.58 -3.32 -8.65
CA HIS A 90 3.09 -2.06 -8.11
C HIS A 90 2.61 -1.81 -6.67
N VAL A 91 3.12 -2.60 -5.72
CA VAL A 91 2.59 -2.65 -4.35
C VAL A 91 2.78 -1.33 -3.60
N LEU A 92 3.99 -0.75 -3.62
CA LEU A 92 4.28 0.53 -2.96
C LEU A 92 3.43 1.67 -3.53
N GLY A 93 3.28 1.74 -4.85
CA GLY A 93 2.48 2.78 -5.51
C GLY A 93 0.99 2.72 -5.15
N ALA A 94 0.44 1.53 -4.96
CA ALA A 94 -0.94 1.38 -4.49
C ALA A 94 -1.12 1.81 -3.04
N LEU A 95 -0.14 1.50 -2.17
CA LEU A 95 -0.14 1.94 -0.77
C LEU A 95 -0.08 3.47 -0.68
N ASP A 96 0.81 4.12 -1.44
CA ASP A 96 0.93 5.58 -1.50
C ASP A 96 -0.37 6.23 -2.01
N ALA A 97 -1.05 5.61 -3.00
CA ALA A 97 -2.33 6.10 -3.50
C ALA A 97 -3.43 6.07 -2.43
N VAL A 98 -3.47 5.03 -1.59
CA VAL A 98 -4.40 4.92 -0.46
C VAL A 98 -4.08 5.98 0.60
N LEU A 99 -2.82 6.10 1.02
CA LEU A 99 -2.40 7.11 2.00
C LEU A 99 -2.78 8.53 1.55
N ARG A 100 -2.57 8.85 0.27
CA ARG A 100 -2.96 10.15 -0.30
C ARG A 100 -4.46 10.42 -0.23
N ILE A 101 -5.30 9.38 -0.32
CA ILE A 101 -6.76 9.51 -0.19
C ILE A 101 -7.15 9.72 1.28
N LEU A 102 -6.50 9.03 2.21
CA LEU A 102 -6.76 9.14 3.65
C LEU A 102 -6.29 10.47 4.25
N TYR A 103 -5.28 11.11 3.67
CA TYR A 103 -4.78 12.42 4.08
C TYR A 103 -5.58 13.62 3.57
N ARG A 104 -6.65 13.38 2.81
CA ARG A 104 -7.45 14.44 2.18
C ARG A 104 -8.64 14.85 3.03
#